data_AF-A0A0X8GNS0-F1
#
_entry.id   AF-A0A0X8GNS0-F1
#
_cell.length_a   1.000
_cell.length_b   1.000
_cell.length_c   1.000
_cell.angle_alpha   90.00
_cell.angle_beta   90.00
_cell.angle_gamma   90.00
#
_symmetry.space_group_name_H-M   'P 1'
#
loop_
_entity.id
_entity.type
_entity.pdbx_description
1 polymer ?
#
loop_
_entity_poly.entity_id
_entity_poly.type
_entity_poly.pdbx_seq_one_letter_code
_entity_poly.pdbx_strand_id
1 'polypeptide(L)'
;MLANTFNFLIRNLSEFFILLLLARFFLQAARIPFKHPLTQFVLSLTNWAVIPVRRILPPFRGLDSASLMLAWLVALLMHAVLLALSPWPFDFTAPFSLFSLALAALLEVCKMSLYLLFATVIGQALMSWLAPYNPLMPILTALTAPFLRPLHRFIPPIGGVDITPLVLILAIQLVLSVVVPSLEQIILQGVSMVMLK
;
A
#
# COMPACT_ATOMS: atom_id res chain seq x y z
N MET A 1 3.09 -25.52 -13.75
CA MET A 1 1.74 -24.91 -13.66
C MET A 1 1.28 -24.75 -12.22
N LEU A 2 1.25 -25.83 -11.42
CA LEU A 2 0.80 -25.80 -10.02
C LEU A 2 1.60 -24.81 -9.13
N ALA A 3 2.94 -24.81 -9.16
CA ALA A 3 3.77 -23.86 -8.40
C ALA A 3 3.47 -22.38 -8.73
N ASN A 4 3.24 -22.06 -10.02
CA ASN A 4 2.91 -20.70 -10.45
C ASN A 4 1.54 -20.27 -9.89
N THR A 5 0.58 -21.18 -9.84
CA THR A 5 -0.74 -20.92 -9.22
C THR A 5 -0.60 -20.66 -7.72
N PHE A 6 0.20 -21.44 -7.01
CA PHE A 6 0.47 -21.20 -5.58
C PHE A 6 1.13 -19.84 -5.34
N ASN A 7 2.17 -19.50 -6.13
CA ASN A 7 2.83 -18.20 -6.04
C ASN A 7 1.86 -17.04 -6.30
N PHE A 8 0.98 -17.19 -7.30
CA PHE A 8 -0.07 -16.22 -7.59
C PHE A 8 -1.03 -16.04 -6.41
N LEU A 9 -1.53 -17.14 -5.83
CA LEU A 9 -2.47 -17.09 -4.69
C LEU A 9 -1.83 -16.46 -3.46
N ILE A 10 -0.63 -16.89 -3.08
CA ILE A 10 0.10 -16.34 -1.93
C ILE A 10 0.29 -14.84 -2.10
N ARG A 11 0.73 -14.41 -3.29
CA ARG A 11 0.94 -13.01 -3.63
C ARG A 11 -0.35 -12.20 -3.50
N ASN A 12 -1.40 -12.59 -4.21
CA ASN A 12 -2.64 -11.82 -4.27
C ASN A 12 -3.35 -11.76 -2.91
N LEU A 13 -3.39 -12.87 -2.16
CA LEU A 13 -4.02 -12.89 -0.84
C LEU A 13 -3.25 -12.01 0.15
N SER A 14 -1.92 -12.04 0.09
CA SER A 14 -1.06 -11.21 0.95
C SER A 14 -1.18 -9.74 0.60
N GLU A 15 -1.09 -9.38 -0.69
CA GLU A 15 -1.24 -8.01 -1.20
C GLU A 15 -2.64 -7.44 -0.86
N PHE A 16 -3.70 -8.23 -1.01
CA PHE A 16 -5.04 -7.85 -0.58
C PHE A 16 -5.12 -7.58 0.93
N PHE A 17 -4.50 -8.43 1.75
CA PHE A 17 -4.48 -8.22 3.19
C PHE A 17 -3.64 -6.99 3.60
N ILE A 18 -2.51 -6.76 2.94
CA ILE A 18 -1.70 -5.53 3.08
C ILE A 18 -2.55 -4.30 2.75
N LEU A 19 -3.33 -4.32 1.67
CA LEU A 19 -4.25 -3.22 1.32
C LEU A 19 -5.29 -2.97 2.40
N LEU A 20 -5.85 -4.01 3.02
CA LEU A 20 -6.80 -3.83 4.14
C LEU A 20 -6.14 -3.18 5.35
N LEU A 21 -4.92 -3.60 5.70
CA LEU A 21 -4.15 -3.02 6.81
C LEU A 21 -3.75 -1.56 6.53
N LEU A 22 -3.37 -1.26 5.30
CA LEU A 22 -3.08 0.11 4.87
C LEU A 22 -4.34 0.96 4.84
N ALA A 23 -5.46 0.45 4.29
CA ALA A 23 -6.74 1.15 4.34
C ALA A 23 -7.12 1.48 5.78
N ARG A 24 -6.94 0.54 6.72
CA ARG A 24 -7.17 0.78 8.15
C ARG A 24 -6.30 1.91 8.69
N PHE A 25 -5.01 1.90 8.36
CA PHE A 25 -4.06 2.91 8.77
C PHE A 25 -4.44 4.29 8.22
N PHE A 26 -4.69 4.40 6.92
CA PHE A 26 -5.01 5.68 6.26
C PHE A 26 -6.39 6.21 6.64
N LEU A 27 -7.40 5.37 6.85
CA LEU A 27 -8.70 5.79 7.37
C LEU A 27 -8.56 6.41 8.77
N GLN A 28 -7.74 5.82 9.64
CA GLN A 28 -7.46 6.40 10.95
C GLN A 28 -6.60 7.67 10.85
N ALA A 29 -5.60 7.70 9.96
CA ALA A 29 -4.78 8.88 9.71
C ALA A 29 -5.61 10.07 9.21
N ALA A 30 -6.59 9.82 8.32
CA ALA A 30 -7.56 10.79 7.83
C ALA A 30 -8.67 11.10 8.85
N ARG A 31 -8.64 10.49 10.05
CA ARG A 31 -9.61 10.66 11.14
C ARG A 31 -11.05 10.36 10.72
N ILE A 32 -11.23 9.36 9.85
CA ILE A 32 -12.57 8.93 9.43
C ILE A 32 -13.31 8.29 10.61
N PRO A 33 -14.58 8.66 10.88
CA PRO A 33 -15.33 8.10 11.98
C PRO A 33 -15.43 6.57 11.92
N PHE A 34 -15.24 5.92 13.06
CA PHE A 34 -15.34 4.46 13.17
C PHE A 34 -16.72 3.92 12.79
N LYS A 35 -17.79 4.72 12.92
CA LYS A 35 -19.17 4.30 12.59
C LYS A 35 -19.42 4.20 11.08
N HIS A 36 -18.53 4.69 10.23
CA HIS A 36 -18.73 4.63 8.79
C HIS A 36 -18.66 3.18 8.28
N PRO A 37 -19.55 2.73 7.35
CA PRO A 37 -19.60 1.35 6.86
C PRO A 37 -18.26 0.82 6.32
N LEU A 38 -17.55 1.60 5.51
CA LEU A 38 -16.22 1.21 5.01
C LEU A 38 -15.20 1.02 6.13
N THR A 39 -15.22 1.87 7.15
CA THR A 39 -14.34 1.73 8.30
C THR A 39 -14.66 0.45 9.07
N GLN A 40 -15.95 0.18 9.31
CA GLN A 40 -16.38 -1.06 9.97
C GLN A 40 -16.01 -2.32 9.17
N PHE A 41 -16.16 -2.29 7.84
CA PHE A 41 -15.73 -3.37 6.96
C PHE A 41 -14.24 -3.68 7.13
N VAL A 42 -13.39 -2.66 6.99
CA VAL A 42 -11.94 -2.79 7.12
C VAL A 42 -11.55 -3.26 8.53
N LEU A 43 -12.16 -2.68 9.57
CA LEU A 43 -11.90 -3.09 10.95
C LEU A 43 -12.31 -4.55 11.19
N SER A 44 -13.46 -4.98 10.67
CA SER A 44 -13.96 -6.35 10.86
C SER A 44 -13.01 -7.39 10.26
N LEU A 45 -12.45 -7.11 9.09
CA LEU A 45 -11.51 -8.01 8.41
C LEU A 45 -10.10 -8.02 9.02
N THR A 46 -9.73 -6.99 9.79
CA THR A 46 -8.34 -6.81 10.28
C THR A 46 -8.21 -6.89 11.79
N ASN A 47 -9.28 -6.70 12.56
CA ASN A 47 -9.25 -6.61 14.03
C ASN A 47 -8.62 -7.84 14.68
N TRP A 48 -8.92 -9.04 14.17
CA TRP A 48 -8.38 -10.29 14.70
C TRP A 48 -6.85 -10.33 14.70
N ALA A 49 -6.21 -9.69 13.71
CA ALA A 49 -4.75 -9.62 13.60
C ALA A 49 -4.16 -8.35 14.26
N VAL A 50 -4.84 -7.21 14.13
CA VAL A 50 -4.33 -5.91 14.62
C VAL A 50 -4.44 -5.77 16.13
N ILE A 51 -5.55 -6.21 16.75
CA ILE A 51 -5.78 -6.04 18.19
C ILE A 51 -4.71 -6.76 19.05
N PRO A 52 -4.30 -8.01 18.74
CA PRO A 52 -3.18 -8.65 19.43
C PRO A 52 -1.88 -7.83 19.34
N VAL A 53 -1.53 -7.33 18.15
CA VAL A 53 -0.32 -6.54 17.93
C VAL A 53 -0.37 -5.19 18.66
N ARG A 54 -1.55 -4.57 18.74
CA ARG A 54 -1.76 -3.31 19.49
C ARG A 54 -1.45 -3.43 20.98
N ARG A 55 -1.45 -4.63 21.55
CA ARG A 55 -1.05 -4.85 22.94
C ARG A 55 0.45 -4.59 23.15
N ILE A 56 1.26 -4.77 22.10
CA ILE A 56 2.71 -4.59 22.12
C ILE A 56 3.08 -3.21 21.56
N LEU A 57 2.42 -2.81 20.46
CA LEU A 57 2.67 -1.56 19.75
C LEU A 57 1.44 -0.65 19.84
N PRO A 58 1.32 0.19 20.89
CA PRO A 58 0.19 1.09 21.03
C PRO A 58 0.18 2.16 19.92
N PRO A 59 -0.99 2.74 19.61
CA PRO A 59 -1.11 3.80 18.60
C PRO A 59 -0.26 5.01 18.96
N PHE A 60 0.50 5.53 17.98
CA PHE A 60 1.34 6.71 18.17
C PHE A 60 0.73 7.92 17.47
N ARG A 61 0.46 9.01 18.21
CA ARG A 61 -0.13 10.27 17.68
C ARG A 61 -1.45 10.08 16.93
N GLY A 62 -2.26 9.09 17.30
CA GLY A 62 -3.51 8.77 16.61
C GLY A 62 -3.35 7.98 15.31
N LEU A 63 -2.12 7.61 14.94
CA LEU A 63 -1.83 6.70 13.83
C LEU A 63 -1.84 5.25 14.32
N ASP A 64 -2.37 4.35 13.50
CA ASP A 64 -2.43 2.92 13.80
C ASP A 64 -1.11 2.22 13.47
N SER A 65 -0.09 2.48 14.30
CA SER A 65 1.26 1.89 14.21
C SER A 65 1.24 0.37 14.08
N ALA A 66 0.34 -0.31 14.79
CA ALA A 66 0.16 -1.75 14.72
C ALA A 66 -0.25 -2.24 13.32
N SER A 67 -1.16 -1.52 12.64
CA SER A 67 -1.57 -1.89 11.27
C SER A 67 -0.43 -1.70 10.27
N LEU A 68 0.37 -0.65 10.40
CA LEU A 68 1.52 -0.42 9.53
C LEU A 68 2.63 -1.45 9.75
N MET A 69 2.93 -1.78 11.01
CA MET A 69 3.88 -2.84 11.36
C MET A 69 3.41 -4.19 10.82
N LEU A 70 2.12 -4.52 10.99
CA LEU A 70 1.57 -5.77 10.50
C LEU A 70 1.59 -5.85 8.97
N ALA A 71 1.31 -4.74 8.27
CA ALA A 71 1.41 -4.68 6.81
C ALA A 71 2.84 -4.99 6.33
N TRP A 72 3.84 -4.41 7.01
CA TRP A 72 5.24 -4.71 6.74
C TRP A 72 5.61 -6.17 7.05
N LEU A 73 5.14 -6.72 8.17
CA LEU A 73 5.36 -8.12 8.53
C LEU A 73 4.75 -9.09 7.51
N VAL A 74 3.53 -8.83 7.05
CA VAL A 74 2.87 -9.64 6.02
C VAL A 74 3.64 -9.55 4.70
N ALA A 75 4.09 -8.35 4.31
CA ALA A 75 4.93 -8.18 3.12
C ALA A 75 6.26 -8.95 3.23
N LEU A 76 6.89 -8.93 4.41
CA LEU A 76 8.13 -9.65 4.71
C LEU A 76 7.93 -11.16 4.58
N LEU A 77 6.90 -11.69 5.24
CA LEU A 77 6.58 -13.12 5.19
C LEU A 77 6.21 -13.57 3.78
N MET A 78 5.42 -12.78 3.05
CA MET A 78 5.07 -13.04 1.65
C MET A 78 6.34 -13.16 0.80
N HIS A 79 7.25 -12.19 0.86
CA HIS A 79 8.49 -12.23 0.08
C HIS A 79 9.40 -13.38 0.49
N ALA A 80 9.53 -13.66 1.80
CA ALA A 80 10.31 -14.78 2.30
C ALA A 80 9.80 -16.12 1.76
N VAL A 81 8.49 -16.35 1.82
CA VAL A 81 7.86 -17.58 1.33
C VAL A 81 8.00 -17.69 -0.19
N LEU A 82 7.76 -16.61 -0.94
CA LEU A 82 7.89 -16.63 -2.40
C LEU A 82 9.33 -16.89 -2.85
N LEU A 83 10.33 -16.36 -2.13
CA LEU A 83 11.75 -16.64 -2.40
C LEU A 83 12.12 -18.08 -2.03
N ALA A 84 11.62 -18.61 -0.91
CA ALA A 84 11.86 -19.99 -0.52
C ALA A 84 11.26 -21.01 -1.51
N LEU A 85 10.19 -20.64 -2.21
CA LEU A 85 9.57 -21.42 -3.28
C LEU A 85 10.16 -21.12 -4.67
N SER A 86 11.00 -20.10 -4.78
CA SER A 86 11.61 -19.69 -6.05
C SER A 86 12.82 -20.58 -6.36
N PRO A 87 13.09 -20.88 -7.66
CA PRO A 87 14.34 -21.51 -8.07
C PRO A 87 15.58 -20.63 -7.84
N TRP A 88 15.36 -19.34 -7.54
CA TRP A 88 16.43 -18.39 -7.29
C TRP A 88 17.15 -18.73 -5.97
N PRO A 89 18.47 -18.98 -5.98
CA PRO A 89 19.21 -19.25 -4.75
C PRO A 89 19.24 -17.98 -3.91
N PHE A 90 18.46 -17.94 -2.83
CA PHE A 90 18.46 -16.88 -1.84
C PHE A 90 19.01 -17.42 -0.51
N ASP A 91 20.04 -16.79 0.04
CA ASP A 91 20.63 -17.17 1.32
C ASP A 91 19.92 -16.44 2.46
N PHE A 92 19.18 -17.20 3.27
CA PHE A 92 18.47 -16.69 4.45
C PHE A 92 19.37 -16.51 5.68
N THR A 93 20.65 -16.88 5.61
CA THR A 93 21.60 -16.75 6.72
C THR A 93 22.47 -15.51 6.61
N ALA A 94 22.72 -15.03 5.39
CA ALA A 94 23.49 -13.81 5.14
C ALA A 94 22.76 -12.56 5.69
N PRO A 95 23.39 -11.77 6.58
CA PRO A 95 22.80 -10.55 7.13
C PRO A 95 22.37 -9.53 6.05
N PHE A 96 23.17 -9.42 4.98
CA PHE A 96 22.88 -8.53 3.86
C PHE A 96 21.61 -8.97 3.10
N SER A 97 21.44 -10.27 2.88
CA SER A 97 20.24 -10.82 2.24
C SER A 97 19.00 -10.56 3.10
N LEU A 98 19.06 -10.80 4.41
CA LEU A 98 17.96 -10.48 5.33
C LEU A 98 17.61 -8.99 5.34
N PHE A 99 18.61 -8.11 5.28
CA PHE A 99 18.39 -6.67 5.17
C PHE A 99 17.69 -6.30 3.85
N SER A 100 18.14 -6.85 2.72
CA SER A 100 17.48 -6.61 1.42
C SER A 100 16.03 -7.08 1.40
N LEU A 101 15.73 -8.21 2.06
CA LEU A 101 14.38 -8.74 2.19
C LEU A 101 13.48 -7.81 3.02
N ALA A 102 14.01 -7.28 4.13
CA ALA A 102 13.33 -6.28 4.94
C ALA A 102 13.05 -4.98 4.17
N LEU A 103 13.99 -4.55 3.33
CA LEU A 103 13.85 -3.37 2.48
C LEU A 103 12.85 -3.61 1.33
N ALA A 104 12.84 -4.80 0.72
CA ALA A 104 11.85 -5.19 -0.27
C ALA A 104 10.43 -5.19 0.33
N ALA A 105 10.27 -5.72 1.56
CA ALA A 105 9.00 -5.67 2.28
C ALA A 105 8.54 -4.23 2.58
N LEU A 106 9.48 -3.34 2.92
CA LEU A 106 9.17 -1.91 3.12
C LEU A 106 8.73 -1.25 1.80
N LEU A 107 9.44 -1.53 0.71
CA LEU A 107 9.07 -1.02 -0.61
C LEU A 107 7.70 -1.53 -1.06
N GLU A 108 7.35 -2.78 -0.75
CA GLU A 108 6.02 -3.34 -1.00
C GLU A 108 4.94 -2.53 -0.27
N VAL A 109 5.13 -2.22 1.02
CA VAL A 109 4.18 -1.39 1.77
C VAL A 109 4.01 0.00 1.13
N CYS A 110 5.10 0.61 0.66
CA CYS A 110 5.05 1.88 -0.08
C CYS A 110 4.28 1.73 -1.40
N LYS A 111 4.58 0.69 -2.19
CA LYS A 111 3.91 0.37 -3.46
C LYS A 111 2.40 0.16 -3.24
N MET A 112 2.01 -0.63 -2.25
CA MET A 112 0.61 -0.88 -1.92
C MET A 112 -0.10 0.39 -1.40
N SER A 113 0.61 1.29 -0.72
CA SER A 113 0.07 2.59 -0.33
C SER A 113 -0.22 3.47 -1.55
N LEU A 114 0.65 3.44 -2.57
CA LEU A 114 0.42 4.14 -3.84
C LEU A 114 -0.76 3.54 -4.61
N TYR A 115 -0.91 2.21 -4.64
CA TYR A 115 -2.09 1.57 -5.25
C TYR A 115 -3.38 1.93 -4.53
N LEU A 116 -3.36 1.98 -3.19
CA LEU A 116 -4.51 2.44 -2.41
C LEU A 116 -4.86 3.90 -2.75
N LEU A 117 -3.86 4.79 -2.78
CA LEU A 117 -4.06 6.19 -3.16
C LEU A 117 -4.63 6.28 -4.58
N PHE A 118 -4.04 5.56 -5.54
CA PHE A 118 -4.51 5.49 -6.93
C PHE A 118 -6.00 5.10 -7.01
N ALA A 119 -6.40 4.03 -6.30
CA ALA A 119 -7.79 3.59 -6.25
C ALA A 119 -8.72 4.65 -5.63
N THR A 120 -8.28 5.33 -4.56
CA THR A 120 -9.09 6.41 -3.94
C THR A 120 -9.22 7.64 -4.83
N VAL A 121 -8.18 8.01 -5.59
CA VAL A 121 -8.23 9.14 -6.53
C VAL A 121 -9.16 8.82 -7.70
N ILE A 122 -9.09 7.60 -8.24
CA ILE A 122 -10.05 7.14 -9.27
C ILE A 122 -11.47 7.18 -8.71
N GLY A 123 -11.69 6.60 -7.53
CA GLY A 123 -12.99 6.61 -6.88
C GLY A 123 -13.54 8.03 -6.74
N GLN A 124 -12.72 8.98 -6.30
CA GLN A 124 -13.12 10.38 -6.18
C GLN A 124 -13.44 11.02 -7.53
N ALA A 125 -12.57 10.84 -8.53
CA ALA A 125 -12.76 11.44 -9.85
C ALA A 125 -14.08 10.95 -10.47
N LEU A 126 -14.33 9.63 -10.42
CA LEU A 126 -15.57 9.04 -10.90
C LEU A 126 -16.79 9.58 -10.16
N MET A 127 -16.76 9.64 -8.83
CA MET A 127 -17.87 10.18 -8.05
C MET A 127 -18.07 11.68 -8.29
N SER A 128 -17.01 12.46 -8.52
CA SER A 128 -17.12 13.89 -8.80
C SER A 128 -17.86 14.22 -10.10
N TRP A 129 -17.81 13.33 -11.09
CA TRP A 129 -18.51 13.51 -12.36
C TRP A 129 -19.90 12.87 -12.34
N LEU A 130 -20.03 11.69 -11.73
CA LEU A 130 -21.24 10.88 -11.82
C LEU A 130 -22.20 11.10 -10.65
N ALA A 131 -21.69 11.32 -9.44
CA ALA A 131 -22.50 11.39 -8.22
C ALA A 131 -21.85 12.26 -7.12
N PRO A 132 -21.79 13.60 -7.26
CA PRO A 132 -21.10 14.48 -6.32
C PRO A 132 -21.59 14.41 -4.87
N TYR A 133 -22.85 14.01 -4.67
CA TYR A 133 -23.50 13.90 -3.36
C TYR A 133 -23.38 12.50 -2.73
N ASN A 134 -22.52 11.63 -3.27
CA ASN A 134 -22.34 10.27 -2.75
C ASN A 134 -21.74 10.30 -1.32
N PRO A 135 -22.26 9.48 -0.37
CA PRO A 135 -21.75 9.42 1.00
C PRO A 135 -20.27 9.01 1.13
N LEU A 136 -19.66 8.45 0.08
CA LEU A 136 -18.23 8.15 0.03
C LEU A 136 -17.36 9.38 -0.24
N MET A 137 -17.92 10.46 -0.80
CA MET A 137 -17.15 11.65 -1.18
C MET A 137 -16.35 12.27 -0.04
N PRO A 138 -16.88 12.43 1.19
CA PRO A 138 -16.09 12.96 2.31
C PRO A 138 -14.84 12.12 2.63
N ILE A 139 -14.93 10.80 2.51
CA ILE A 139 -13.81 9.88 2.78
C ILE A 139 -12.77 9.96 1.69
N LEU A 140 -13.21 9.88 0.44
CA LEU A 140 -12.34 9.97 -0.72
C LEU A 140 -11.59 11.30 -0.71
N THR A 141 -12.31 12.40 -0.48
CA THR A 141 -11.73 13.75 -0.36
C THR A 141 -10.74 13.84 0.80
N ALA A 142 -11.06 13.27 1.97
CA ALA A 142 -10.14 13.30 3.12
C ALA A 142 -8.83 12.55 2.86
N LEU A 143 -8.88 11.42 2.14
CA LEU A 143 -7.71 10.59 1.82
C LEU A 143 -6.84 11.21 0.72
N THR A 144 -7.45 11.87 -0.27
CA THR A 144 -6.74 12.43 -1.43
C THR A 144 -6.33 13.89 -1.25
N ALA A 145 -7.01 14.67 -0.39
CA ALA A 145 -6.79 16.10 -0.22
C ALA A 145 -5.32 16.47 0.06
N PRO A 146 -4.55 15.72 0.87
CA PRO A 146 -3.12 16.02 1.06
C PRO A 146 -2.30 16.01 -0.24
N PHE A 147 -2.72 15.22 -1.23
CA PHE A 147 -2.04 15.05 -2.51
C PHE A 147 -2.61 15.96 -3.60
N LEU A 148 -3.93 16.20 -3.61
CA LEU A 148 -4.60 17.06 -4.59
C LEU A 148 -4.44 18.56 -4.27
N ARG A 149 -4.48 18.97 -2.99
CA ARG A 149 -4.38 20.40 -2.61
C ARG A 149 -3.13 21.10 -3.14
N PRO A 150 -1.92 20.50 -3.11
CA PRO A 150 -0.74 21.11 -3.73
C PRO A 150 -0.91 21.29 -5.24
N LEU A 151 -1.54 20.34 -5.94
CA LEU A 151 -1.76 20.40 -7.38
C LEU A 151 -2.76 21.50 -7.77
N HIS A 152 -3.81 21.70 -6.98
CA HIS A 152 -4.80 22.76 -7.20
C HIS A 152 -4.19 24.16 -7.18
N ARG A 153 -3.01 24.34 -6.56
CA ARG A 153 -2.30 25.63 -6.56
C ARG A 153 -1.69 25.97 -7.92
N PHE A 154 -1.38 24.95 -8.72
CA PHE A 154 -0.71 25.11 -10.02
C PHE A 154 -1.65 24.84 -11.19
N ILE A 155 -2.69 24.04 -10.98
CA ILE A 155 -3.59 23.57 -12.03
C ILE A 155 -5.02 24.04 -11.67
N PRO A 156 -5.50 25.13 -12.28
CA PRO A 156 -6.88 25.56 -12.11
C PRO A 156 -7.85 24.60 -12.80
N PRO A 157 -9.13 24.56 -12.38
CA PRO A 157 -10.15 23.77 -13.07
C PRO A 157 -10.33 24.27 -14.51
N ILE A 158 -10.42 23.33 -15.45
CA ILE A 158 -10.59 23.62 -16.88
C ILE A 158 -12.05 23.38 -17.23
N GLY A 159 -12.76 24.42 -17.68
CA GLY A 159 -14.17 24.32 -18.03
C GLY A 159 -15.08 23.88 -16.87
N GLY A 160 -14.70 24.20 -15.64
CA GLY A 160 -15.43 23.78 -14.43
C GLY A 160 -15.17 22.34 -13.99
N VAL A 161 -14.30 21.60 -14.69
CA VAL A 161 -13.90 20.23 -14.34
C VAL A 161 -12.52 20.23 -13.70
N ASP A 162 -12.41 19.52 -12.58
CA ASP A 162 -11.13 19.32 -11.89
C ASP A 162 -10.32 18.22 -12.61
N ILE A 163 -9.22 18.62 -13.25
CA ILE A 163 -8.29 17.72 -13.95
C ILE A 163 -7.14 17.25 -13.06
N THR A 164 -7.01 17.77 -11.84
CA THR A 164 -5.91 17.40 -10.94
C THR A 164 -5.91 15.93 -10.52
N PRO A 165 -7.06 15.22 -10.40
CA PRO A 165 -7.05 13.77 -10.19
C PRO A 165 -6.34 13.01 -11.30
N LEU A 166 -6.51 13.42 -12.56
CA LEU A 166 -5.84 12.79 -13.70
C LEU A 166 -4.32 12.99 -13.64
N VAL A 167 -3.87 14.20 -13.31
CA VAL A 167 -2.44 14.50 -13.15
C VAL A 167 -1.83 13.67 -12.01
N LEU A 168 -2.52 13.55 -10.88
CA LEU A 168 -2.06 12.73 -9.76
C LEU A 168 -2.00 11.23 -10.14
N ILE A 169 -3.01 10.73 -10.85
CA ILE A 169 -3.05 9.35 -11.38
C ILE A 169 -1.82 9.08 -12.26
N LEU A 170 -1.50 9.99 -13.19
CA LEU A 170 -0.33 9.86 -14.07
C LEU A 170 0.98 9.89 -13.28
N ALA A 171 1.10 10.79 -12.28
CA ALA A 171 2.28 10.85 -11.43
C ALA A 171 2.48 9.54 -10.63
N ILE A 172 1.40 8.99 -10.06
CA ILE A 172 1.44 7.70 -9.35
C ILE A 172 1.84 6.58 -10.31
N GLN A 173 1.28 6.53 -11.52
CA GLN A 173 1.66 5.53 -12.52
C GLN A 173 3.13 5.62 -12.90
N LEU A 174 3.68 6.83 -13.07
CA LEU A 174 5.10 7.01 -13.36
C LEU A 174 5.98 6.46 -12.23
N VAL A 175 5.62 6.73 -10.98
CA VAL A 175 6.34 6.17 -9.81
C VAL A 175 6.24 4.65 -9.78
N LEU A 176 5.05 4.09 -9.99
CA LEU A 176 4.81 2.64 -9.96
C LEU A 176 5.48 1.88 -11.13
N SER A 177 5.59 2.49 -12.31
CA SER A 177 6.14 1.85 -13.52
C SER A 177 7.64 2.06 -13.71
N VAL A 178 8.20 3.15 -13.18
CA VAL A 178 9.61 3.49 -13.36
C VAL A 178 10.38 3.40 -12.05
N VAL A 179 9.95 4.14 -11.02
CA VAL A 179 10.73 4.29 -9.78
C VAL A 179 10.71 3.00 -8.96
N VAL A 180 9.54 2.40 -8.75
CA VAL A 180 9.40 1.21 -7.92
C VAL A 180 10.17 0.02 -8.49
N PRO A 181 10.06 -0.35 -9.79
CA PRO A 181 10.84 -1.45 -10.36
C PRO A 181 12.34 -1.18 -10.31
N SER A 182 12.77 0.08 -10.50
CA SER A 182 14.18 0.45 -10.37
C SER A 182 14.72 0.19 -8.96
N LEU A 183 13.95 0.52 -7.93
CA LEU A 183 14.32 0.23 -6.54
C LEU A 183 14.31 -1.27 -6.26
N GLU A 184 13.31 -2.02 -6.73
CA GLU A 184 13.27 -3.49 -6.61
C GLU A 184 14.51 -4.13 -7.24
N GLN A 185 14.92 -3.68 -8.43
CA GLN A 185 16.12 -4.16 -9.11
C GLN A 185 17.40 -3.89 -8.30
N ILE A 186 17.55 -2.68 -7.75
CA ILE A 186 18.71 -2.31 -6.92
C ILE A 186 18.79 -3.19 -5.68
N ILE A 187 17.65 -3.45 -5.03
CA ILE A 187 17.58 -4.32 -3.84
C ILE A 187 18.01 -5.75 -4.19
N LEU A 188 17.53 -6.30 -5.31
CA LEU A 188 17.83 -7.67 -5.73
C LEU A 188 19.27 -7.85 -6.24
N GLN A 189 19.84 -6.86 -6.93
CA GLN A 189 21.23 -6.90 -7.40
C GLN A 189 22.24 -6.93 -6.25
N GLY A 190 21.92 -6.26 -5.14
CA GLY A 190 22.74 -6.36 -3.94
C GLY A 190 22.86 -7.81 -3.45
N VAL A 191 21.78 -8.59 -3.53
CA VAL A 191 21.73 -9.98 -3.06
C VAL A 191 22.54 -10.90 -3.97
N SER A 192 22.40 -10.76 -5.29
CA SER A 192 23.09 -11.64 -6.24
C SER A 192 24.62 -11.51 -6.17
N MET A 193 25.14 -10.30 -5.92
CA MET A 193 26.57 -10.06 -5.78
C MET A 193 27.19 -10.68 -4.52
N VAL A 194 26.41 -10.85 -3.45
CA VAL A 194 26.85 -11.52 -2.23
C VAL A 194 26.91 -13.04 -2.41
N MET A 195 26.01 -13.61 -3.23
CA MET A 195 25.94 -15.05 -3.47
C MET A 195 27.05 -15.60 -4.38
N LEU A 196 27.71 -14.74 -5.17
CA LEU A 196 28.81 -15.13 -6.06
C LEU A 196 30.20 -14.96 -5.43
N LYS A 197 30.28 -14.49 -4.18
CA LYS A 197 31.52 -14.36 -3.40
C LYS A 197 31.58 -15.44 -2.33
#